data_AF-A0A2E0CS26-F1
#
_entry.id   AF-A0A2E0CS26-F1
#
_cell.length_a   1.000
_cell.length_b   1.000
_cell.length_c   1.000
_cell.angle_alpha   90.00
_cell.angle_beta   90.00
_cell.angle_gamma   90.00
#
_symmetry.space_group_name_H-M   'P 1'
#
loop_
_entity.id
_entity.type
_entity.pdbx_description
1 polymer ?
#
loop_
_entity_poly.entity_id
_entity_poly.type
_entity_poly.pdbx_seq_one_letter_code
_entity_poly.pdbx_strand_id
1 'polypeptide(L)'
;MKVALSMLHSDLQKHYKSRRFLSILIKVKWLTKLTNFFINWRAAGRSIDGLSCAEVFIPSSESSWEIRTRIYRPLVQDGPLPILVYFHGGGYIMGNPEMSDELIKRFINT
;
A
#
# COMPACT_ATOMS: atom_id res chain seq x y z
N MET A 1 -23.54 -4.58 -14.12
CA MET A 1 -23.20 -3.78 -15.33
C MET A 1 -21.76 -4.07 -15.73
N LYS A 2 -21.46 -4.34 -17.01
CA LYS A 2 -20.07 -4.56 -17.49
C LYS A 2 -19.47 -3.21 -17.90
N VAL A 3 -18.35 -2.81 -17.28
CA VAL A 3 -17.65 -1.56 -17.62
C VAL A 3 -16.88 -1.73 -18.93
N ALA A 4 -17.18 -0.87 -19.91
CA ALA A 4 -16.49 -0.81 -21.20
C ALA A 4 -15.27 0.13 -21.14
N LEU A 5 -14.29 -0.08 -22.02
CA LEU A 5 -13.07 0.73 -22.09
C LEU A 5 -13.36 2.23 -22.29
N SER A 6 -14.30 2.55 -23.18
CA SER A 6 -14.70 3.92 -23.51
C SER A 6 -15.37 4.67 -22.36
N MET A 7 -15.83 3.95 -21.33
CA MET A 7 -16.41 4.56 -20.13
C MET A 7 -15.35 5.06 -19.14
N LEU A 8 -14.08 4.69 -19.34
CA LEU A 8 -12.98 5.11 -18.48
C LEU A 8 -12.37 6.42 -18.98
N HIS A 9 -11.98 7.26 -18.03
CA HIS A 9 -11.11 8.41 -18.29
C HIS A 9 -9.85 7.97 -19.06
N SER A 10 -9.36 8.80 -19.97
CA SER A 10 -8.23 8.51 -20.87
C SER A 10 -7.01 7.94 -20.12
N ASP A 11 -6.66 8.53 -18.99
CA ASP A 11 -5.52 8.10 -18.16
C ASP A 11 -5.66 6.68 -17.59
N LEU A 12 -6.89 6.19 -17.45
CA LEU A 12 -7.19 4.87 -16.91
C LEU A 12 -7.31 3.81 -18.00
N GLN A 13 -7.53 4.20 -19.26
CA GLN A 13 -7.72 3.27 -20.37
C GLN A 13 -6.51 2.34 -20.58
N LYS A 14 -5.28 2.86 -20.41
CA LYS A 14 -4.05 2.07 -20.49
C LYS A 14 -3.99 0.90 -19.49
N HIS A 15 -4.71 1.03 -18.38
CA HIS A 15 -4.77 0.01 -17.32
C HIS A 15 -5.96 -0.95 -17.48
N TYR A 16 -6.87 -0.75 -18.44
CA TYR A 16 -8.12 -1.51 -18.52
C TYR A 16 -7.90 -3.03 -18.59
N LYS A 17 -7.01 -3.49 -19.50
CA LYS A 17 -6.73 -4.92 -19.68
C LYS A 17 -6.11 -5.53 -18.43
N SER A 18 -5.13 -4.86 -17.81
CA SER A 18 -4.44 -5.35 -16.62
C SER A 18 -5.38 -5.40 -15.40
N ARG A 19 -6.23 -4.38 -15.20
CA ARG A 19 -7.23 -4.35 -14.12
C ARG A 19 -8.31 -5.41 -14.31
N ARG A 20 -8.75 -5.63 -15.56
CA ARG A 20 -9.69 -6.71 -15.88
C ARG A 20 -9.10 -8.09 -15.59
N PHE A 21 -7.86 -8.33 -15.99
CA PHE A 21 -7.16 -9.56 -15.65
C PHE A 21 -7.01 -9.74 -14.12
N LEU A 22 -6.58 -8.70 -13.41
CA LEU A 22 -6.46 -8.71 -11.96
C LEU A 22 -7.80 -9.07 -11.27
N SER A 23 -8.93 -8.60 -11.78
CA SER A 23 -10.25 -8.95 -11.22
C SER A 23 -10.63 -10.42 -11.38
N ILE A 24 -10.07 -11.11 -12.38
CA ILE A 24 -10.20 -12.57 -12.53
C ILE A 24 -9.27 -13.26 -11.54
N LEU A 25 -8.03 -12.78 -11.43
CA LEU A 25 -7.01 -13.30 -10.52
C LEU A 25 -7.51 -13.36 -9.07
N ILE A 26 -8.09 -12.27 -8.58
CA ILE A 26 -8.54 -12.11 -7.19
C ILE A 26 -9.64 -13.12 -6.81
N LYS A 27 -10.41 -13.64 -7.78
CA LYS A 27 -11.44 -14.66 -7.54
C LYS A 27 -10.86 -16.03 -7.20
N VAL A 28 -9.60 -16.27 -7.54
CA VAL A 28 -8.92 -17.55 -7.34
C VAL A 28 -8.09 -17.48 -6.06
N LYS A 29 -8.64 -18.01 -4.95
CA LYS A 29 -8.06 -17.85 -3.60
C LYS A 29 -6.57 -18.20 -3.49
N TRP A 30 -6.13 -19.31 -4.09
CA TRP A 30 -4.73 -19.74 -3.99
C TRP A 30 -3.79 -18.78 -4.73
N LEU A 31 -4.22 -18.25 -5.86
CA LEU A 31 -3.45 -17.34 -6.69
C LEU A 31 -3.34 -15.96 -6.03
N THR A 32 -4.38 -15.53 -5.34
CA THR A 32 -4.35 -14.34 -4.47
C THR A 32 -3.32 -14.47 -3.35
N LYS A 33 -3.27 -15.62 -2.66
CA LYS A 33 -2.26 -15.88 -1.61
C LYS A 33 -0.85 -15.83 -2.17
N LEU A 34 -0.63 -16.46 -3.32
CA LEU A 34 0.65 -16.42 -4.01
C LEU A 34 1.05 -14.99 -4.40
N THR A 35 0.10 -14.22 -4.91
CA THR A 35 0.33 -12.81 -5.28
C THR A 35 0.71 -11.97 -4.06
N ASN A 36 0.02 -12.14 -2.92
CA ASN A 36 0.37 -11.47 -1.68
C ASN A 36 1.75 -11.85 -1.15
N PHE A 37 2.10 -13.14 -1.23
CA PHE A 37 3.44 -13.60 -0.86
C PHE A 37 4.51 -12.88 -1.68
N PHE A 38 4.36 -12.80 -3.00
CA PHE A 38 5.32 -12.10 -3.86
C PHE A 38 5.34 -10.59 -3.63
N ILE A 39 4.19 -9.95 -3.41
CA ILE A 39 4.12 -8.52 -3.07
C ILE A 39 4.89 -8.26 -1.79
N ASN A 40 4.61 -9.02 -0.73
CA ASN A 40 5.28 -8.86 0.56
C ASN A 40 6.78 -9.13 0.43
N TRP A 41 7.18 -10.22 -0.22
CA TRP A 41 8.60 -10.54 -0.41
C TRP A 41 9.37 -9.44 -1.15
N ARG A 42 8.77 -8.80 -2.15
CA ARG A 42 9.42 -7.70 -2.89
C ARG A 42 9.37 -6.35 -2.21
N ALA A 43 8.39 -6.12 -1.32
CA ALA A 43 8.07 -4.78 -0.83
C ALA A 43 8.33 -4.58 0.66
N ALA A 44 8.20 -5.63 1.48
CA ALA A 44 8.31 -5.51 2.93
C ALA A 44 9.70 -5.02 3.32
N GLY A 45 9.73 -4.01 4.18
CA GLY A 45 10.95 -3.41 4.72
C GLY A 45 11.57 -2.35 3.82
N ARG A 46 11.04 -2.14 2.59
CA ARG A 46 11.60 -1.15 1.66
C ARG A 46 11.58 0.24 2.29
N SER A 47 12.72 0.91 2.19
CA SER A 47 12.86 2.29 2.65
C SER A 47 12.69 3.25 1.48
N ILE A 48 12.32 4.47 1.82
CA ILE A 48 12.10 5.54 0.88
C ILE A 48 13.33 6.47 0.92
N ASP A 49 13.98 6.67 -0.23
CA ASP A 49 15.09 7.61 -0.34
C ASP A 49 14.66 9.02 0.09
N GLY A 50 15.50 9.65 0.91
CA GLY A 50 15.26 11.00 1.46
C GLY A 50 14.38 11.04 2.71
N LEU A 51 13.95 9.89 3.25
CA LEU A 51 13.19 9.80 4.49
C LEU A 51 13.85 8.86 5.49
N SER A 52 13.70 9.17 6.78
CA SER A 52 13.94 8.21 7.86
C SER A 52 12.79 7.21 7.89
N CYS A 53 13.09 5.94 7.65
CA CYS A 53 12.11 4.86 7.62
C CYS A 53 12.36 3.89 8.77
N ALA A 54 11.35 3.59 9.56
CA ALA A 54 11.42 2.61 10.63
C ALA A 54 10.24 1.63 10.55
N GLU A 55 10.44 0.48 11.20
CA GLU A 55 9.41 -0.53 11.36
C GLU A 55 9.20 -0.79 12.84
N VAL A 56 7.93 -0.81 13.24
CA VAL A 56 7.53 -1.12 14.61
C VAL A 56 6.36 -2.10 14.59
N PHE A 57 6.21 -2.83 15.68
CA PHE A 57 5.11 -3.75 15.92
C PHE A 57 4.29 -3.19 17.08
N ILE A 58 3.07 -2.74 16.78
CA ILE A 58 2.19 -2.12 17.78
C ILE A 58 1.31 -3.22 18.38
N PRO A 59 1.26 -3.39 19.71
CA PRO A 59 0.38 -4.37 20.33
C PRO A 59 -1.09 -4.02 20.03
N SER A 60 -1.85 -5.01 19.59
CA SER A 60 -3.30 -4.89 19.43
C SER A 60 -3.98 -4.88 20.81
N SER A 61 -5.18 -4.29 20.88
CA SER A 61 -6.05 -4.44 22.05
C SER A 61 -6.45 -5.91 22.29
N GLU A 62 -6.48 -6.69 21.22
CA GLU A 62 -6.56 -8.15 21.29
C GLU A 62 -5.16 -8.69 21.57
N SER A 63 -4.95 -9.23 22.78
CA SER A 63 -3.64 -9.51 23.40
C SER A 63 -2.69 -10.42 22.62
N SER A 64 -3.14 -11.06 21.54
CA SER A 64 -2.39 -12.05 20.77
C SER A 64 -1.83 -11.53 19.43
N TRP A 65 -2.09 -10.28 19.06
CA TRP A 65 -1.70 -9.75 17.75
C TRP A 65 -0.79 -8.53 17.84
N GLU A 66 0.22 -8.52 16.97
CA GLU A 66 1.07 -7.36 16.72
C GLU A 66 0.79 -6.77 15.34
N ILE A 67 0.60 -5.45 15.30
CA ILE A 67 0.29 -4.71 14.08
C ILE A 67 1.59 -4.13 13.54
N ARG A 68 2.11 -4.75 12.48
CA ARG A 68 3.27 -4.24 11.74
C ARG A 68 2.94 -2.86 11.16
N THR A 69 3.75 -1.87 11.53
CA THR A 69 3.56 -0.47 11.17
C THR A 69 4.87 0.11 10.62
N ARG A 70 4.77 0.82 9.49
CA ARG A 70 5.88 1.58 8.91
C ARG A 70 5.79 3.03 9.37
N ILE A 71 6.90 3.56 9.86
CA ILE A 71 7.03 4.97 10.24
C ILE A 71 7.89 5.66 9.20
N TYR A 72 7.36 6.72 8.60
CA TYR A 72 8.06 7.55 7.63
C TYR A 72 8.17 8.97 8.19
N ARG A 73 9.40 9.50 8.19
CA ARG A 73 9.70 10.82 8.76
C ARG A 73 10.68 11.58 7.86
N PRO A 74 10.54 12.90 7.68
CA PRO A 74 11.57 13.69 7.01
C PRO A 74 12.89 13.60 7.78
N LEU A 75 14.02 13.70 7.07
CA LEU A 75 15.36 13.60 7.69
C LEU A 75 15.69 14.80 8.59
N VAL A 76 15.12 15.97 8.28
CA VAL A 76 15.31 17.21 9.02
C VAL A 76 13.95 17.80 9.33
N GLN A 77 13.78 18.29 10.56
CA GLN A 77 12.58 19.00 11.00
C GLN A 77 12.94 19.99 12.11
N ASP A 78 12.15 21.05 12.23
CA ASP A 78 12.21 21.95 13.37
C ASP A 78 10.98 21.72 14.25
N GLY A 79 11.19 21.28 15.49
CA GLY A 79 10.11 21.05 16.45
C GLY A 79 9.26 19.78 16.20
N PRO A 80 8.10 19.65 16.86
CA PRO A 80 7.18 18.52 16.71
C PRO A 80 6.54 18.47 15.31
N LEU A 81 6.33 17.26 14.77
CA LEU A 81 5.59 17.06 13.52
C LEU A 81 4.12 16.70 13.77
N PRO A 82 3.20 17.07 12.85
CA PRO A 82 1.89 16.45 12.80
C PRO A 82 2.01 14.95 12.47
N ILE A 83 0.99 14.18 12.84
CA ILE A 83 0.91 12.74 12.56
C ILE A 83 -0.20 12.47 11.54
N LEU A 84 0.13 11.69 10.51
CA LEU A 84 -0.83 11.08 9.61
C LEU A 84 -0.82 9.55 9.80
N VAL A 85 -1.95 8.99 10.22
CA VAL A 85 -2.15 7.55 10.23
C VAL A 85 -2.75 7.15 8.89
N TYR A 86 -1.99 6.39 8.10
CA TYR A 86 -2.40 5.96 6.76
C TYR A 86 -2.65 4.46 6.70
N PHE A 87 -3.82 4.07 6.18
CA PHE A 87 -4.17 2.69 5.90
C PHE A 87 -4.16 2.44 4.40
N HIS A 88 -3.39 1.45 3.94
CA HIS A 88 -3.28 1.15 2.52
C HIS A 88 -4.58 0.55 1.96
N GLY A 89 -4.80 0.73 0.65
CA GLY A 89 -5.89 0.10 -0.08
C GLY A 89 -5.61 -1.37 -0.41
N GLY A 90 -6.46 -1.96 -1.26
CA GLY A 90 -6.31 -3.36 -1.71
C GLY A 90 -7.49 -4.26 -1.37
N GLY A 91 -8.62 -3.65 -0.97
CA GLY A 91 -9.91 -4.33 -0.85
C GLY A 91 -9.95 -5.40 0.23
N TYR A 92 -9.12 -5.28 1.27
CA TYR A 92 -8.96 -6.26 2.36
C TYR A 92 -8.47 -7.65 1.91
N ILE A 93 -8.05 -7.77 0.65
CA ILE A 93 -7.63 -9.04 0.07
C ILE A 93 -6.13 -9.04 -0.22
N MET A 94 -5.57 -7.88 -0.60
CA MET A 94 -4.16 -7.75 -0.96
C MET A 94 -3.56 -6.46 -0.42
N GLY A 95 -2.24 -6.45 -0.25
CA GLY A 95 -1.48 -5.23 -0.06
C GLY A 95 -0.42 -5.30 1.03
N ASN A 96 0.35 -4.21 1.12
CA ASN A 96 1.45 -3.99 2.05
C ASN A 96 1.60 -2.47 2.26
N PRO A 97 1.97 -1.95 3.45
CA PRO A 97 2.22 -0.52 3.66
C PRO A 97 3.13 0.16 2.63
N GLU A 98 4.17 -0.52 2.15
CA GLU A 98 5.16 0.00 1.19
C GLU A 98 4.64 0.15 -0.25
N MET A 99 3.37 -0.19 -0.52
CA MET A 99 2.75 0.09 -1.83
C MET A 99 2.36 1.56 -2.00
N SER A 100 2.28 2.31 -0.90
CA SER A 100 1.83 3.70 -0.90
C SER A 100 2.97 4.71 -0.79
N ASP A 101 4.22 4.29 -0.94
CA ASP A 101 5.43 5.12 -0.76
C ASP A 101 5.35 6.47 -1.49
N GLU A 102 4.94 6.48 -2.76
CA GLU A 102 4.82 7.73 -3.54
C GLU A 102 3.77 8.68 -2.97
N LEU A 103 2.66 8.15 -2.47
CA LEU A 103 1.61 8.95 -1.85
C LEU A 103 2.06 9.47 -0.49
N ILE A 104 2.77 8.66 0.30
CA ILE A 104 3.35 9.07 1.58
C ILE A 104 4.37 10.19 1.38
N LYS A 105 5.26 10.10 0.37
CA LYS A 105 6.17 11.20 0.00
C LYS A 105 5.41 12.50 -0.25
N ARG A 106 4.28 12.43 -0.97
CA ARG A 106 3.47 13.61 -1.28
C ARG A 106 2.86 14.22 -0.02
N PHE A 107 2.39 13.42 0.93
CA PHE A 107 1.89 13.93 2.21
C PHE A 107 2.98 14.55 3.09
N ILE A 108 4.22 14.08 3.01
CA ILE A 108 5.33 14.66 3.78
C ILE A 108 5.81 15.98 3.15
N ASN A 109 5.67 16.14 1.83
CA ASN A 109 6.10 17.33 1.10
C ASN A 109 5.05 18.47 1.09
N THR A 110 3.89 18.31 1.70
CA THR A 110 2.88 19.36 1.88
C THR A 110 3.09 20.11 3.18
#